data_AF-A0A9Q3KX63-F1
#
_entry.id   AF-A0A9Q3KX63-F1
#
_cell.length_a   1.000
_cell.length_b   1.000
_cell.length_c   1.000
_cell.angle_alpha   90.00
_cell.angle_beta   90.00
_cell.angle_gamma   90.00
#
_symmetry.space_group_name_H-M   'P 1'
#
loop_
_entity.id
_entity.type
_entity.pdbx_description
1 polymer ?
#
loop_
_entity_poly.entity_id
_entity_poly.type
_entity_poly.pdbx_seq_one_letter_code
_entity_poly.pdbx_strand_id
1 'polypeptide(L)'
;CNFGQQELLALGHKVSGLSLAIYQNEVAAVLQKPVPKTIKEMQSFLGFASYYRNHIKNFAYKTSSLYKLCSKDLVFEITKERRAAYERIKYELTNAPVLILPDSVLPFELYINSACSQGLGAALHQRQIVDGEPREGVICYILGSRETSLLFRGCSL
;
A
#
# COMPACT_ATOMS: atom_id res chain seq x y z
N CYS A 1 1.71 27.14 -9.48
CA CYS A 1 2.63 27.07 -8.33
C CYS A 1 1.87 27.40 -7.06
N ASN A 2 1.88 26.52 -6.06
CA ASN A 2 1.28 26.79 -4.75
C ASN A 2 2.42 26.93 -3.75
N PHE A 3 2.65 28.14 -3.24
CA PHE A 3 3.68 28.44 -2.24
C PHE A 3 3.01 28.85 -0.93
N GLY A 4 3.55 28.42 0.21
CA GLY A 4 3.06 28.81 1.54
C GLY A 4 1.79 28.10 2.02
N GLN A 5 1.39 26.96 1.42
CA GLN A 5 0.26 26.17 1.90
C GLN A 5 0.68 25.16 2.96
N GLN A 6 -0.13 25.03 4.02
CA GLN A 6 0.05 24.02 5.07
C GLN A 6 -0.22 22.59 4.56
N GLU A 7 -0.95 22.47 3.45
CA GLU A 7 -1.29 21.23 2.77
C GLU A 7 -0.89 21.33 1.28
N LEU A 8 -0.18 20.34 0.76
CA LEU A 8 0.26 20.26 -0.63
C LEU A 8 -0.23 18.97 -1.28
N LEU A 9 -0.72 19.07 -2.51
CA LEU A 9 -1.05 17.91 -3.34
C LEU A 9 0.16 17.54 -4.21
N ALA A 10 0.71 16.35 -4.00
CA ALA A 10 1.86 15.84 -4.74
C ALA A 10 1.69 14.36 -5.05
N LEU A 11 1.88 13.96 -6.32
CA LEU A 11 1.90 12.54 -6.76
C LEU A 11 0.66 11.71 -6.33
N GLY A 12 -0.53 12.32 -6.27
CA GLY A 12 -1.74 11.63 -5.81
C GLY A 12 -1.86 11.49 -4.28
N HIS A 13 -0.98 12.15 -3.53
CA HIS A 13 -1.03 12.25 -2.08
C HIS A 13 -1.30 13.69 -1.63
N LYS A 14 -1.98 13.81 -0.50
CA LYS A 14 -2.14 15.06 0.26
C LYS A 14 -1.10 15.06 1.39
N VAL A 15 -0.08 15.89 1.25
CA VAL A 15 0.98 16.09 2.22
C VAL A 15 0.57 17.23 3.15
N SER A 16 0.50 17.00 4.45
CA SER A 16 0.21 18.02 5.46
C SER A 16 1.22 17.89 6.59
N GLY A 17 2.19 18.81 6.67
CA GLY A 17 3.29 18.74 7.63
C GLY A 17 4.06 17.42 7.54
N LEU A 18 3.98 16.61 8.62
CA LEU A 18 4.60 15.27 8.72
C LEU A 18 3.65 14.12 8.34
N SER A 19 2.51 14.43 7.74
CA SER A 19 1.50 13.43 7.39
C SER A 19 1.29 13.31 5.88
N LEU A 20 1.15 12.07 5.43
CA LEU A 20 0.94 11.67 4.05
C LEU A 20 -0.41 10.95 3.95
N ALA A 21 -1.43 11.66 3.49
CA ALA A 21 -2.74 11.08 3.21
C ALA A 21 -2.86 10.75 1.72
N ILE A 22 -3.70 9.77 1.37
CA ILE A 22 -4.05 9.56 -0.04
C ILE A 22 -5.00 10.66 -0.48
N TYR A 23 -4.79 11.21 -1.68
CA TYR A 23 -5.74 12.15 -2.25
C TYR A 23 -6.98 11.39 -2.75
N GLN A 24 -8.09 11.56 -2.01
CA GLN A 24 -9.32 10.79 -2.23
C GLN A 24 -9.90 10.94 -3.64
N ASN A 25 -9.69 12.07 -4.33
CA ASN A 25 -10.21 12.27 -5.69
C ASN A 25 -9.54 11.36 -6.73
N GLU A 26 -8.22 11.14 -6.63
CA GLU A 26 -7.48 10.23 -7.52
C GLU A 26 -7.92 8.78 -7.29
N VAL A 27 -8.10 8.41 -6.02
CA VAL A 27 -8.61 7.09 -5.64
C VAL A 27 -10.06 6.91 -6.08
N ALA A 28 -10.92 7.91 -5.92
CA ALA A 28 -12.32 7.86 -6.31
C ALA A 28 -12.49 7.54 -7.81
N ALA A 29 -11.66 8.14 -8.67
CA ALA A 29 -11.67 7.86 -10.10
C ALA A 29 -11.40 6.38 -10.42
N VAL A 30 -10.50 5.74 -9.67
CA VAL A 30 -10.21 4.30 -9.82
C VAL A 30 -11.25 3.43 -9.12
N LEU A 31 -11.84 3.89 -8.02
CA LEU A 31 -12.92 3.20 -7.31
C LEU A 31 -14.21 3.15 -8.12
N GLN A 32 -14.49 4.13 -8.98
CA GLN A 32 -15.68 4.12 -9.83
C GLN A 32 -15.54 3.19 -11.05
N LYS A 33 -14.34 2.64 -11.32
CA LYS A 33 -14.18 1.68 -12.41
C LYS A 33 -15.00 0.41 -12.14
N PRO A 34 -15.68 -0.12 -13.16
CA PRO A 34 -16.40 -1.38 -13.06
C PRO A 34 -15.43 -2.53 -12.77
N VAL A 35 -15.97 -3.63 -12.28
CA VAL A 35 -15.20 -4.86 -12.03
C VAL A 35 -14.49 -5.28 -13.32
N PRO A 36 -13.16 -5.49 -13.30
CA PRO A 36 -12.38 -5.79 -14.50
C PRO A 36 -12.88 -7.08 -15.15
N LYS A 37 -13.04 -7.06 -16.47
CA LYS A 37 -13.47 -8.22 -17.28
C LYS A 37 -12.31 -8.87 -18.03
N THR A 38 -11.15 -8.22 -18.02
CA THR A 38 -9.95 -8.63 -18.76
C THR A 38 -8.74 -8.71 -17.83
N ILE A 39 -7.80 -9.62 -18.14
CA ILE A 39 -6.50 -9.73 -17.45
C ILE A 39 -5.76 -8.38 -17.45
N LYS A 40 -5.76 -7.64 -18.57
CA LYS A 40 -5.10 -6.33 -18.68
C LYS A 40 -5.68 -5.29 -17.72
N GLU A 41 -7.01 -5.24 -17.58
CA GLU A 41 -7.67 -4.33 -16.65
C GLU A 41 -7.35 -4.70 -15.19
N MET A 42 -7.29 -6.01 -14.90
CA MET A 42 -6.89 -6.53 -13.60
C MET A 42 -5.44 -6.16 -13.27
N GLN A 43 -4.51 -6.29 -14.21
CA GLN A 43 -3.10 -5.87 -14.06
C GLN A 43 -2.97 -4.38 -13.81
N SER A 44 -3.70 -3.57 -14.58
CA SER A 44 -3.72 -2.11 -14.41
C SER A 44 -4.22 -1.73 -13.02
N PHE A 45 -5.29 -2.37 -12.55
CA PHE A 45 -5.80 -2.17 -11.19
C PHE A 45 -4.80 -2.61 -10.12
N LEU A 46 -4.18 -3.79 -10.27
CA LEU A 46 -3.18 -4.29 -9.31
C LEU A 46 -1.94 -3.39 -9.27
N GLY A 47 -1.50 -2.85 -10.41
CA GLY A 47 -0.42 -1.87 -10.48
C GLY A 47 -0.75 -0.59 -9.70
N PHE A 48 -1.95 -0.06 -9.90
CA PHE A 48 -2.43 1.10 -9.13
C PHE A 48 -2.54 0.79 -7.63
N ALA A 49 -3.16 -0.33 -7.27
CA ALA A 49 -3.30 -0.72 -5.87
C ALA A 49 -1.93 -0.99 -5.21
N SER A 50 -0.95 -1.47 -5.98
CA SER A 50 0.42 -1.66 -5.51
C SER A 50 1.15 -0.34 -5.23
N TYR A 51 0.79 0.76 -5.90
CA TYR A 51 1.34 2.08 -5.61
C TYR A 51 0.98 2.52 -4.18
N TYR A 52 -0.26 2.25 -3.78
CA TYR A 52 -0.79 2.56 -2.44
C TYR A 52 -0.63 1.41 -1.42
N ARG A 53 0.21 0.40 -1.71
CA ARG A 53 0.35 -0.78 -0.83
C ARG A 53 0.74 -0.45 0.61
N ASN A 54 1.42 0.68 0.84
CA ASN A 54 1.83 1.12 2.18
C ASN A 54 0.64 1.49 3.06
N HIS A 55 -0.51 1.84 2.48
CA HIS A 55 -1.73 2.16 3.22
C HIS A 55 -2.59 0.90 3.50
N ILE A 56 -2.25 -0.25 2.92
CA ILE A 56 -3.05 -1.48 2.98
C ILE A 56 -2.31 -2.55 3.78
N LYS A 57 -2.86 -2.92 4.94
CA LYS A 57 -2.33 -4.02 5.76
C LYS A 57 -2.48 -5.36 5.03
N ASN A 58 -1.42 -6.17 5.03
CA ASN A 58 -1.40 -7.50 4.41
C ASN A 58 -1.79 -7.50 2.92
N PHE A 59 -1.40 -6.47 2.17
CA PHE A 59 -1.71 -6.32 0.75
C PHE A 59 -1.43 -7.60 -0.04
N ALA A 60 -0.24 -8.19 0.09
CA ALA A 60 0.18 -9.39 -0.63
C ALA A 60 -0.76 -10.59 -0.42
N TYR A 61 -1.26 -10.78 0.80
CA TYR A 61 -2.20 -11.86 1.10
C TYR A 61 -3.55 -11.61 0.42
N LYS A 62 -4.06 -10.37 0.49
CA LYS A 62 -5.34 -9.97 -0.12
C LYS A 62 -5.29 -10.01 -1.64
N THR A 63 -4.16 -9.66 -2.25
CA THR A 63 -3.96 -9.68 -3.69
C THR A 63 -3.49 -11.02 -4.22
N SER A 64 -3.07 -11.98 -3.38
CA SER A 64 -2.53 -13.27 -3.83
C SER A 64 -3.50 -13.99 -4.78
N SER A 65 -4.79 -14.04 -4.42
CA SER A 65 -5.84 -14.64 -5.25
C SER A 65 -6.05 -13.94 -6.60
N LEU A 66 -5.74 -12.65 -6.66
CA LEU A 66 -5.85 -11.79 -7.84
C LEU A 66 -4.60 -11.89 -8.74
N TYR A 67 -3.41 -11.99 -8.16
CA TYR A 67 -2.18 -12.24 -8.90
C TYR A 67 -2.18 -13.63 -9.53
N LYS A 68 -2.71 -14.64 -8.83
CA LYS A 68 -2.89 -16.00 -9.40
C LYS A 68 -3.80 -16.01 -10.63
N LEU A 69 -4.86 -15.17 -10.64
CA LEU A 69 -5.74 -15.00 -11.81
C LEU A 69 -5.01 -14.38 -13.02
N CYS A 70 -3.94 -13.65 -12.74
CA CYS A 70 -3.18 -12.90 -13.71
C CYS A 70 -2.05 -13.71 -14.37
N SER A 71 -1.76 -14.90 -13.85
CA SER A 71 -0.80 -15.84 -14.42
C SER A 71 -1.28 -16.36 -15.78
N LYS A 72 -0.33 -16.61 -16.69
CA LYS A 72 -0.59 -16.96 -18.10
C LYS A 72 -1.37 -18.26 -18.29
N ASP A 73 -1.42 -19.11 -17.26
CA ASP A 73 -1.92 -20.48 -17.34
C ASP A 73 -3.39 -20.65 -16.93
N LEU A 74 -4.09 -19.56 -16.56
CA LEU A 74 -5.45 -19.62 -16.02
C LEU A 74 -6.47 -18.84 -16.86
N VAL A 75 -7.65 -19.44 -17.02
CA VAL A 75 -8.82 -18.77 -17.60
C VAL A 75 -9.26 -17.65 -16.66
N PHE A 76 -9.48 -16.47 -17.22
CA PHE A 76 -9.93 -15.30 -16.47
C PHE A 76 -11.39 -15.48 -16.04
N GLU A 77 -11.59 -15.96 -14.81
CA GLU A 77 -12.90 -16.11 -14.20
C GLU A 77 -12.99 -15.34 -12.88
N ILE A 78 -13.99 -14.44 -12.79
CA ILE A 78 -14.22 -13.66 -11.58
C ILE A 78 -15.20 -14.41 -10.66
N THR A 79 -14.65 -15.32 -9.86
CA THR A 79 -15.41 -16.05 -8.84
C THR A 79 -15.88 -15.09 -7.72
N LYS A 80 -16.90 -15.48 -6.96
CA LYS A 80 -17.39 -14.71 -5.79
C LYS A 80 -16.26 -14.32 -4.83
N GLU A 81 -15.32 -15.23 -4.56
CA GLU A 81 -14.17 -14.97 -3.68
C GLU A 81 -13.23 -13.89 -4.23
N ARG A 82 -12.96 -13.90 -5.55
CA ARG A 82 -12.11 -12.92 -6.22
C ARG A 82 -12.78 -11.54 -6.26
N ARG A 83 -14.10 -11.51 -6.48
CA ARG A 83 -14.89 -10.27 -6.38
C ARG A 83 -14.83 -9.70 -4.96
N ALA A 84 -15.00 -10.52 -3.94
CA ALA A 84 -14.89 -10.10 -2.55
C ALA A 84 -13.48 -9.55 -2.22
N ALA A 85 -12.42 -10.16 -2.74
CA ALA A 85 -11.05 -9.66 -2.58
C ALA A 85 -10.86 -8.27 -3.25
N TYR A 86 -11.41 -8.10 -4.46
CA TYR A 86 -11.39 -6.82 -5.17
C TYR A 86 -12.14 -5.72 -4.41
N GLU A 87 -13.34 -6.01 -3.90
CA GLU A 87 -14.13 -5.07 -3.10
C GLU A 87 -13.44 -4.71 -1.77
N ARG A 88 -12.78 -5.67 -1.12
CA ARG A 88 -11.99 -5.41 0.09
C ARG A 88 -10.84 -4.44 -0.16
N ILE A 89 -10.11 -4.60 -1.27
CA ILE A 89 -9.01 -3.68 -1.62
C ILE A 89 -9.56 -2.28 -1.90
N LYS A 90 -10.69 -2.17 -2.59
CA LYS A 90 -11.38 -0.89 -2.80
C LYS A 90 -11.77 -0.23 -1.47
N TYR A 91 -12.32 -1.01 -0.55
CA TYR A 91 -12.69 -0.52 0.78
C TYR A 91 -11.48 -0.02 1.57
N GLU A 92 -10.36 -0.74 1.54
CA GLU A 92 -9.13 -0.35 2.26
C GLU A 92 -8.46 0.89 1.64
N LEU A 93 -8.51 1.05 0.31
CA LEU A 93 -8.05 2.27 -0.36
C LEU A 93 -8.89 3.49 0.03
N THR A 94 -10.19 3.29 0.30
CA THR A 94 -11.10 4.37 0.70
C THR A 94 -10.90 4.76 2.17
N ASN A 95 -10.69 3.77 3.04
CA ASN A 95 -10.47 3.94 4.47
C ASN A 95 -8.99 3.93 4.86
N ALA A 96 -8.11 4.25 3.90
CA ALA A 96 -6.68 4.21 4.08
C ALA A 96 -6.26 5.16 5.22
N PRO A 97 -5.49 4.67 6.21
CA PRO A 97 -4.96 5.53 7.25
C PRO A 97 -3.95 6.52 6.67
N VAL A 98 -3.86 7.68 7.31
CA VAL A 98 -2.82 8.68 7.04
C VAL A 98 -1.48 8.08 7.48
N LEU A 99 -0.52 8.02 6.55
CA LEU A 99 0.84 7.58 6.86
C LEU A 99 1.62 8.74 7.46
N ILE A 100 2.57 8.40 8.32
CA ILE A 100 3.48 9.38 8.91
C ILE A 100 4.76 9.40 8.06
N LEU A 101 5.25 10.59 7.74
CA LEU A 101 6.51 10.79 7.03
C LEU A 101 7.68 10.46 7.97
N PRO A 102 8.69 9.70 7.51
CA PRO A 102 9.81 9.33 8.35
C PRO A 102 10.66 10.56 8.71
N ASP A 103 10.92 10.78 9.99
CA ASP A 103 11.97 11.69 10.46
C ASP A 103 13.30 10.95 10.57
N SER A 104 14.36 11.49 9.99
CA SER A 104 15.71 10.92 10.10
C SER A 104 16.34 11.08 11.49
N VAL A 105 15.79 11.96 12.33
CA VAL A 105 16.32 12.30 13.65
C VAL A 105 15.81 11.37 14.75
N LEU A 106 14.62 10.78 14.57
CA LEU A 106 13.94 9.97 15.57
C LEU A 106 14.19 8.48 15.35
N PRO A 107 14.24 7.64 16.41
CA PRO A 107 14.46 6.22 16.28
C PRO A 107 13.29 5.53 15.56
N PHE A 108 13.61 4.54 14.73
CA PHE A 108 12.63 3.68 14.06
C PHE A 108 12.39 2.40 14.86
N GLU A 109 11.14 1.96 14.96
CA GLU A 109 10.73 0.71 15.60
C GLU A 109 10.28 -0.28 14.53
N LEU A 110 10.96 -1.44 14.44
CA LEU A 110 10.64 -2.47 13.46
C LEU A 110 9.85 -3.60 14.12
N TYR A 111 8.57 -3.71 13.77
CA TYR A 111 7.71 -4.80 14.22
C TYR A 111 7.76 -5.96 13.23
N ILE A 112 8.39 -7.07 13.62
CA ILE A 112 8.46 -8.28 12.80
C ILE A 112 7.38 -9.25 13.26
N ASN A 113 6.53 -9.67 12.32
CA ASN A 113 5.67 -10.84 12.48
C ASN A 113 6.46 -12.06 11.98
N SER A 114 6.94 -12.88 12.91
CA SER A 114 7.57 -14.17 12.66
C SER A 114 6.56 -15.31 12.66
N ALA A 115 5.48 -15.22 11.88
CA ALA A 115 4.47 -16.28 11.84
C ALA A 115 3.83 -16.46 10.46
N CYS A 116 4.60 -16.87 9.45
CA CYS A 116 4.05 -17.74 8.41
C CYS A 116 5.15 -18.46 7.62
N SER A 117 4.95 -19.74 7.33
CA SER A 117 5.78 -20.54 6.40
C SER A 117 5.81 -19.99 4.97
N GLN A 118 5.02 -18.95 4.67
CA GLN A 118 4.82 -18.38 3.33
C GLN A 118 5.50 -17.01 3.11
N GLY A 119 6.06 -16.34 4.14
CA GLY A 119 6.78 -15.08 3.97
C GLY A 119 7.03 -14.30 5.26
N LEU A 120 8.06 -13.44 5.26
CA LEU A 120 8.39 -12.55 6.38
C LEU A 120 7.65 -11.21 6.21
N GLY A 121 6.86 -10.82 7.19
CA GLY A 121 6.20 -9.51 7.23
C GLY A 121 6.79 -8.66 8.35
N ALA A 122 7.21 -7.44 8.03
CA ALA A 122 7.63 -6.44 9.00
C ALA A 122 6.88 -5.12 8.76
N ALA A 123 6.61 -4.38 9.82
CA ALA A 123 6.09 -3.01 9.75
C ALA A 123 7.10 -2.07 10.41
N LEU A 124 7.49 -1.02 9.70
CA LEU A 124 8.33 0.04 10.23
C LEU A 124 7.42 1.11 10.84
N HIS A 125 7.52 1.26 12.15
CA HIS A 125 6.80 2.27 12.93
C HIS A 125 7.78 3.35 13.38
N GLN A 126 7.25 4.53 13.64
CA GLN A 126 8.00 5.59 14.29
C GLN A 126 7.06 6.38 15.19
N ARG A 127 7.56 6.68 16.39
CA ARG A 127 6.90 7.56 17.34
C ARG A 127 7.33 9.00 17.06
N GLN A 128 6.38 9.82 16.64
CA GLN A 128 6.61 11.24 16.38
C GLN A 128 5.64 12.10 17.18
N ILE A 129 6.04 13.34 17.46
CA ILE A 129 5.16 14.34 18.07
C ILE A 129 4.55 15.13 16.91
N VAL A 130 3.25 14.95 16.68
CA VAL A 130 2.49 15.66 15.64
C VAL A 130 1.46 16.54 16.34
N ASP A 131 1.56 17.86 16.15
CA ASP A 131 0.70 18.86 16.80
C ASP A 131 0.74 18.79 18.35
N GLY A 132 1.88 18.42 18.94
CA GLY A 132 2.07 18.35 20.40
C GLY A 132 1.65 17.02 21.04
N GLU A 133 1.03 16.12 20.29
CA GLU A 133 0.61 14.80 20.77
C GLU A 133 1.54 13.68 20.25
N PRO A 134 1.93 12.71 21.10
CA PRO A 134 2.70 11.56 20.65
C PRO A 134 1.82 10.65 19.78
N ARG A 135 2.16 10.53 18.50
CA ARG A 135 1.53 9.61 17.55
C ARG A 135 2.52 8.54 17.14
N GLU A 136 2.14 7.28 17.34
CA GLU A 136 2.82 6.15 16.72
C GLU A 136 2.16 5.88 15.37
N GLY A 137 2.93 6.01 14.30
CA GLY A 137 2.45 5.76 12.95
C GLY A 137 3.28 4.73 12.23
N VAL A 138 2.62 4.02 11.32
CA VAL A 138 3.31 3.15 10.38
C VAL A 138 3.87 4.01 9.27
N ILE A 139 5.18 3.89 9.02
CA ILE A 139 5.85 4.50 7.88
C ILE A 139 5.69 3.61 6.65
N CYS A 140 5.96 2.32 6.80
CA CYS A 140 5.97 1.38 5.69
C CYS A 140 5.75 -0.06 6.16
N TYR A 141 5.07 -0.86 5.33
CA TYR A 141 5.02 -2.31 5.47
C TYR A 141 6.06 -2.95 4.56
N ILE A 142 6.99 -3.69 5.16
CA ILE A 142 8.01 -4.47 4.47
C ILE A 142 7.52 -5.91 4.35
N LEU A 143 7.38 -6.39 3.13
CA LEU A 143 7.02 -7.78 2.84
C LEU A 143 8.17 -8.45 2.10
N GLY A 144 8.71 -9.52 2.68
CA GLY A 144 9.67 -10.41 2.04
C GLY A 144 9.00 -11.72 1.66
N SER A 145 8.61 -11.87 0.39
CA SER A 145 8.37 -13.18 -0.22
C SER A 145 9.70 -13.76 -0.68
N ARG A 146 9.87 -15.09 -0.63
CA ARG A 146 11.14 -15.77 -1.00
C ARG A 146 11.62 -15.50 -2.44
N GLU A 147 10.81 -14.84 -3.28
CA GLU A 147 11.16 -14.42 -4.64
C GLU A 147 11.72 -12.97 -4.76
N THR A 148 11.72 -12.15 -3.70
CA THR A 148 12.22 -10.76 -3.79
C THR A 148 13.70 -10.60 -3.44
N SER A 149 14.45 -11.69 -3.28
CA SER A 149 15.90 -11.70 -2.98
C SER A 149 16.79 -11.14 -4.10
N LEU A 150 16.24 -10.83 -5.28
CA LEU A 150 16.99 -10.28 -6.41
C LEU A 150 16.98 -8.75 -6.51
N LEU A 151 16.17 -8.01 -5.75
CA LEU A 151 16.08 -6.53 -5.87
C LEU A 151 16.81 -5.74 -4.77
N PHE A 152 17.41 -6.41 -3.78
CA PHE A 152 18.14 -5.74 -2.69
C PHE A 152 19.64 -6.07 -2.63
N ARG A 153 20.22 -6.74 -3.62
CA ARG A 153 21.68 -6.78 -3.80
C ARG A 153 22.12 -5.59 -4.64
N GLY A 154 22.24 -4.42 -4.02
CA GLY A 154 22.75 -3.24 -4.72
C GLY A 154 22.75 -1.95 -3.92
N CYS A 155 22.96 -1.99 -2.61
CA CYS A 155 23.37 -0.81 -1.86
C CYS A 155 23.95 -1.22 -0.50
N SER A 156 25.27 -1.40 -0.45
CA SER A 156 26.13 -1.14 0.72
C SER A 156 27.58 -1.33 0.30
N LEU A 157 28.33 -0.23 0.41
CA LEU A 157 29.78 0.01 0.40
C LEU A 157 30.68 -0.85 -0.50
#